data_AF-A0A7S2JFX7-F1
#
_entry.id   AF-A0A7S2JFX7-F1
#
_cell.length_a   1.000
_cell.length_b   1.000
_cell.length_c   1.000
_cell.angle_alpha   90.00
_cell.angle_beta   90.00
_cell.angle_gamma   90.00
#
_symmetry.space_group_name_H-M   'P 1'
#
loop_
_entity.id
_entity.type
_entity.pdbx_description
1 polymer ?
#
loop_
_entity_poly.entity_id
_entity_poly.type
_entity_poly.pdbx_seq_one_letter_code
_entity_poly.pdbx_strand_id
1 'polypeptide(L)'
;MRDVEGLQTEPAYPTMGFVLCRGRGLHVLLDKDEPPEVLQTCATKKSDGVYLELGTLQPEPLKYVIIPYTETPDVEHEYAMTLYTDYEVELEKVDPTKVLPPCIQCTDPKSFAKVGKALKSLEAKYATLAKKEQELRRMHAFGKPQTPALLAASQQTTAASQQPPAEQPASQCNSGQCGSGASGHFHQGRGAAAAAGAGYGAGAVSGGACSAGVDANMTAADVANFSHYFHSVDTSNDGFISAAELKRATLAVEQQHALEDAEYATQAREARAALATGAAELKELQQMLQQKREAKARAQVAPLPRGGRRTPRNR
;
A
#
# COMPACT_ATOMS: atom_id res chain seq x y z
N MET A 1 -65.67 16.30 40.73
CA MET A 1 -64.66 15.72 39.83
C MET A 1 -64.10 16.88 39.04
N ARG A 2 -62.83 17.26 39.27
CA ARG A 2 -62.18 18.32 38.50
C ARG A 2 -61.51 17.65 37.31
N ASP A 3 -61.87 18.09 36.12
CA ASP A 3 -61.30 17.59 34.87
C ASP A 3 -59.80 17.89 34.86
N VAL A 4 -59.00 16.84 34.76
CA VAL A 4 -57.53 16.89 34.73
C VAL A 4 -57.08 17.10 33.27
N GLU A 5 -57.77 17.97 32.54
CA GLU A 5 -57.45 18.37 31.19
C GLU A 5 -56.27 19.35 31.25
N GLY A 6 -55.05 18.81 31.27
CA GLY A 6 -53.84 19.63 31.32
C GLY A 6 -52.63 18.97 31.99
N LEU A 7 -52.73 17.73 32.48
CA LEU A 7 -51.52 16.97 32.79
C LEU A 7 -50.83 16.64 31.47
N GLN A 8 -49.82 17.44 31.13
CA GLN A 8 -48.88 17.16 30.06
C GLN A 8 -48.35 15.74 30.28
N THR A 9 -48.90 14.77 29.54
CA THR A 9 -48.44 13.39 29.60
C THR A 9 -47.00 13.41 29.16
N GLU A 10 -46.10 13.11 30.09
CA GLU A 10 -44.68 12.98 29.79
C GLU A 10 -44.52 12.05 28.58
N PRO A 11 -43.68 12.40 27.60
CA PRO A 11 -43.41 11.52 26.48
C PRO A 11 -42.99 10.15 27.03
N ALA A 12 -43.55 9.09 26.48
CA ALA A 12 -43.20 7.73 26.88
C ALA A 12 -41.78 7.41 26.36
N TYR A 13 -40.77 7.87 27.10
CA TYR A 13 -39.38 7.59 26.76
C TYR A 13 -39.06 6.11 27.00
N PRO A 14 -38.42 5.43 26.04
CA PRO A 14 -37.92 4.09 26.27
C PRO A 14 -36.75 4.11 27.26
N THR A 15 -36.49 2.98 27.92
CA THR A 15 -35.21 2.81 28.61
C THR A 15 -34.13 2.59 27.55
N MET A 16 -33.19 3.51 27.44
CA MET A 16 -32.14 3.50 26.40
C MET A 16 -30.74 3.49 27.00
N GLY A 17 -29.79 3.01 26.22
CA GLY A 17 -28.37 2.94 26.53
C GLY A 17 -27.53 2.89 25.26
N PHE A 18 -26.21 2.86 25.41
CA PHE A 18 -25.30 2.56 24.31
C PHE A 18 -24.05 1.85 24.83
N VAL A 19 -23.44 1.05 23.96
CA VAL A 19 -22.12 0.44 24.23
C VAL A 19 -21.08 1.06 23.31
N LEU A 20 -19.90 1.31 23.88
CA LEU A 20 -18.69 1.65 23.12
C LEU A 20 -17.86 0.39 22.95
N CYS A 21 -17.59 0.03 21.69
CA CYS A 21 -16.79 -1.13 21.33
C CYS A 21 -15.51 -0.70 20.61
N ARG A 22 -14.44 -1.47 20.82
CA ARG A 22 -13.18 -1.34 20.08
C ARG A 22 -13.26 -2.08 18.76
N GLY A 23 -12.91 -1.39 17.67
CA GLY A 23 -12.73 -2.01 16.36
C GLY A 23 -11.43 -2.81 16.28
N ARG A 24 -11.43 -3.84 15.41
CA ARG A 24 -10.22 -4.62 15.10
C ARG A 24 -9.56 -4.06 13.85
N GLY A 25 -8.56 -3.20 14.05
CA GLY A 25 -7.84 -2.53 12.97
C GLY A 25 -8.65 -1.40 12.32
N LEU A 26 -8.59 -1.30 10.99
CA LEU A 26 -9.20 -0.21 10.21
C LEU A 26 -10.72 -0.35 9.99
N HIS A 27 -11.35 -1.39 10.53
CA HIS A 27 -12.76 -1.70 10.37
C HIS A 27 -13.35 -2.35 11.63
N VAL A 28 -14.68 -2.39 11.74
CA VAL A 28 -15.37 -3.06 12.84
C VAL A 28 -16.18 -4.22 12.28
N LEU A 29 -15.84 -5.42 12.71
CA LEU A 29 -16.57 -6.63 12.40
C LEU A 29 -17.68 -6.79 13.44
N LEU A 30 -18.94 -6.84 13.00
CA LEU A 30 -20.09 -7.14 13.83
C LEU A 30 -20.53 -8.58 13.55
N ASP A 31 -19.69 -9.54 13.90
CA ASP A 31 -19.99 -10.96 13.72
C ASP A 31 -20.64 -11.54 14.99
N LYS A 32 -21.51 -12.54 14.82
CA LYS A 32 -22.11 -13.28 15.94
C LYS A 32 -21.09 -14.18 16.62
N ASP A 33 -20.17 -14.73 15.85
CA ASP A 33 -19.17 -15.68 16.34
C ASP A 33 -18.02 -14.98 17.06
N GLU A 34 -17.70 -13.75 16.64
CA GLU A 34 -16.67 -12.89 17.24
C GLU A 34 -17.23 -11.50 17.55
N PRO A 35 -17.89 -11.33 18.71
CA PRO A 35 -18.42 -10.02 19.10
C PRO A 35 -17.27 -9.03 19.31
N PRO A 36 -17.49 -7.73 19.02
CA PRO A 36 -16.49 -6.71 19.23
C PRO A 36 -16.19 -6.54 20.72
N GLU A 37 -14.97 -6.12 21.04
CA GLU A 37 -14.54 -5.91 22.42
C GLU A 37 -15.27 -4.70 23.02
N VAL A 38 -16.12 -4.93 24.02
CA VAL A 38 -16.84 -3.87 24.71
C VAL A 38 -15.90 -3.17 25.67
N LEU A 39 -15.67 -1.87 25.46
CA LEU A 39 -14.83 -1.04 26.32
C LEU A 39 -15.62 -0.49 27.49
N GLN A 40 -16.78 0.08 27.19
CA GLN A 40 -17.61 0.75 28.18
C GLN A 40 -19.08 0.65 27.80
N THR A 41 -19.93 0.48 28.82
CA THR A 41 -21.38 0.43 28.67
C THR A 41 -21.99 1.60 29.42
N CYS A 42 -22.78 2.41 28.72
CA CYS A 42 -23.57 3.45 29.36
C CYS A 42 -24.70 2.81 30.18
N ALA A 43 -24.92 3.30 31.40
CA ALA A 43 -26.02 2.83 32.24
C ALA A 43 -27.35 3.17 31.59
N THR A 44 -28.24 2.18 31.51
CA THR A 44 -29.56 2.36 30.91
C THR A 44 -30.43 3.26 31.79
N LYS A 45 -31.16 4.19 31.16
CA LYS A 45 -32.05 5.10 31.87
C LYS A 45 -33.30 5.39 31.04
N LYS A 46 -34.44 5.51 31.72
CA LYS A 46 -35.68 6.00 31.13
C LYS A 46 -35.65 7.53 31.13
N SER A 47 -35.07 8.11 30.09
CA SER A 47 -34.91 9.55 29.92
C SER A 47 -34.78 9.93 28.46
N ASP A 48 -34.89 11.23 28.18
CA ASP A 48 -34.72 11.84 26.83
C ASP A 48 -33.30 11.65 26.27
N GLY A 49 -32.33 11.41 27.14
CA GLY A 49 -30.95 11.12 26.73
C GLY A 49 -30.17 10.41 27.82
N VAL A 50 -29.06 9.82 27.39
CA VAL A 50 -28.03 9.21 28.22
C VAL A 50 -26.67 9.71 27.76
N TYR A 51 -25.72 9.83 28.69
CA TYR A 51 -24.38 10.30 28.38
C TYR A 51 -23.33 9.42 29.06
N LEU A 52 -22.14 9.40 28.50
CA LEU A 52 -21.00 8.67 29.03
C LEU A 52 -19.75 9.52 28.82
N GLU A 53 -19.06 9.84 29.90
CA GLU A 53 -17.76 10.51 29.81
C GLU A 53 -16.70 9.45 29.53
N LEU A 54 -16.16 9.51 28.32
CA LEU A 54 -15.04 8.69 27.89
C LEU A 54 -13.78 9.42 28.37
N GLY A 55 -12.97 8.76 29.19
CA GLY A 55 -11.63 9.26 29.53
C GLY A 55 -10.72 9.27 28.29
N THR A 56 -9.41 9.30 28.52
CA THR A 56 -8.45 9.21 27.41
C THR A 56 -8.53 7.83 26.74
N LEU A 57 -9.07 7.80 25.51
CA LEU A 57 -9.02 6.63 24.64
C LEU A 57 -7.63 6.51 23.99
N GLN A 58 -7.21 5.29 23.67
CA GLN A 58 -5.92 5.08 22.99
C GLN A 58 -5.97 5.69 21.58
N PRO A 59 -5.07 6.62 21.23
CA PRO A 59 -4.99 7.17 19.88
C PRO A 59 -4.41 6.12 18.93
N GLU A 60 -5.00 6.04 17.73
CA GLU A 60 -4.60 5.36 16.47
C GLU A 60 -3.78 4.05 16.49
N PRO A 61 -4.04 3.09 15.57
CA PRO A 61 -4.88 3.17 14.37
C PRO A 61 -6.30 2.60 14.55
N LEU A 62 -6.85 2.67 15.77
CA LEU A 62 -8.07 1.96 16.14
C LEU A 62 -9.31 2.82 15.87
N LYS A 63 -10.31 2.21 15.22
CA LYS A 63 -11.66 2.77 15.14
C LYS A 63 -12.50 2.31 16.31
N TYR A 64 -13.39 3.16 16.80
CA TYR A 64 -14.35 2.83 17.85
C TYR A 64 -15.77 2.82 17.25
N VAL A 65 -16.65 1.97 17.78
CA VAL A 65 -18.06 1.92 17.35
C VAL A 65 -18.98 2.07 18.54
N ILE A 66 -19.96 2.95 18.37
CA ILE A 66 -21.02 3.19 19.34
C ILE A 66 -22.27 2.48 18.84
N ILE A 67 -22.80 1.56 19.64
CA ILE A 67 -24.04 0.83 19.35
C ILE A 67 -25.12 1.30 20.31
N PRO A 68 -26.03 2.20 19.88
CA PRO A 68 -27.19 2.57 20.68
C PRO A 68 -28.18 1.41 20.74
N TYR A 69 -28.81 1.21 21.89
CA TYR A 69 -29.80 0.15 22.10
C TYR A 69 -30.90 0.58 23.08
N THR A 70 -32.05 -0.08 22.97
CA THR A 70 -33.14 -0.04 23.95
C THR A 70 -33.08 -1.29 24.83
N GLU A 71 -33.51 -1.18 26.08
CA GLU A 71 -33.56 -2.32 27.00
C GLU A 71 -34.50 -3.43 26.49
N THR A 72 -35.63 -3.03 25.89
CA THR A 72 -36.59 -3.93 25.28
C THR A 72 -36.34 -4.00 23.77
N PRO A 73 -36.25 -5.20 23.16
CA PRO A 73 -36.16 -5.33 21.71
C PRO A 73 -37.45 -4.85 21.03
N ASP A 74 -37.38 -4.62 19.72
CA ASP A 74 -38.51 -4.23 18.86
C ASP A 74 -39.19 -2.89 19.25
N VAL A 75 -38.47 -2.03 19.97
CA VAL A 75 -38.89 -0.66 20.26
C VAL A 75 -38.37 0.28 19.19
N GLU A 76 -39.28 0.83 18.39
CA GLU A 76 -38.94 1.86 17.42
C GLU A 76 -38.84 3.22 18.11
N HIS A 77 -37.68 3.87 18.01
CA HIS A 77 -37.47 5.20 18.56
C HIS A 77 -36.48 5.99 17.69
N GLU A 78 -36.78 7.27 17.48
CA GLU A 78 -35.86 8.20 16.84
C GLU A 78 -34.82 8.67 17.86
N TYR A 79 -33.55 8.77 17.45
CA TYR A 79 -32.48 9.18 18.33
C TYR A 79 -31.49 10.10 17.60
N ALA A 80 -30.83 10.95 18.38
CA ALA A 80 -29.70 11.75 17.95
C ALA A 80 -28.49 11.41 18.82
N MET A 81 -27.30 11.40 18.21
CA MET A 81 -26.05 11.11 18.91
C MET A 81 -25.07 12.26 18.66
N THR A 82 -24.56 12.82 19.77
CA THR A 82 -23.63 13.94 19.75
C THR A 82 -22.35 13.52 20.44
N LEU A 83 -21.21 13.78 19.82
CA LEU A 83 -19.88 13.49 20.37
C LEU A 83 -19.19 14.81 20.72
N TYR A 84 -18.81 14.95 21.98
CA TYR A 84 -18.00 16.05 22.48
C TYR A 84 -16.55 15.57 22.61
N THR A 85 -15.62 16.26 21.96
CA THR A 85 -14.21 15.90 21.91
C THR A 85 -13.37 17.17 21.78
N ASP A 86 -12.19 17.16 22.40
CA ASP A 86 -11.20 18.23 22.26
C ASP A 86 -10.37 18.12 20.97
N TYR A 87 -10.48 16.97 20.28
CA TYR A 87 -9.80 16.67 19.02
C TYR A 87 -10.79 16.62 17.85
N GLU A 88 -10.32 16.92 16.65
CA GLU A 88 -11.08 16.68 15.42
C GLU A 88 -11.23 15.16 15.19
N VAL A 89 -12.46 14.67 15.24
CA VAL A 89 -12.80 13.26 14.99
C VAL A 89 -13.91 13.17 13.96
N GLU A 90 -13.84 12.15 13.12
CA GLU A 90 -14.89 11.85 12.15
C GLU A 90 -15.90 10.88 12.78
N LEU A 91 -17.16 11.33 12.89
CA LEU A 91 -18.27 10.47 13.35
C LEU A 91 -19.11 10.04 12.14
N GLU A 92 -18.89 8.81 11.69
CA GLU A 92 -19.60 8.24 10.56
C GLU A 92 -20.68 7.23 10.99
N LYS A 93 -21.85 7.29 10.36
CA LYS A 93 -22.89 6.28 10.54
C LYS A 93 -22.52 5.01 9.78
N VAL A 94 -22.20 3.95 10.51
CA VAL A 94 -21.93 2.63 9.94
C VAL A 94 -23.25 1.94 9.57
N ASP A 95 -23.38 1.56 8.31
CA ASP A 95 -24.48 0.74 7.82
C ASP A 95 -24.03 -0.73 7.81
N PRO A 96 -24.52 -1.58 8.74
CA PRO A 96 -24.06 -2.96 8.84
C PRO A 96 -24.43 -3.81 7.61
N THR A 97 -25.35 -3.33 6.77
CA THR A 97 -25.76 -4.03 5.54
C THR A 97 -24.85 -3.71 4.36
N LYS A 98 -24.12 -2.58 4.42
CA LYS A 98 -23.17 -2.19 3.37
C LYS A 98 -21.81 -2.78 3.68
N VAL A 99 -21.50 -3.89 3.02
CA VAL A 99 -20.14 -4.45 3.01
C VAL A 99 -19.19 -3.39 2.44
N LEU A 100 -18.36 -2.80 3.31
CA LEU A 100 -17.36 -1.80 2.92
C LEU A 100 -16.30 -2.46 2.00
N PRO A 101 -16.17 -2.02 0.74
CA PRO A 101 -15.04 -2.42 -0.10
C PRO A 101 -13.79 -1.64 0.32
N PRO A 102 -12.57 -2.23 0.43
CA PRO A 102 -12.19 -3.64 0.46
C PRO A 102 -11.57 -4.00 1.82
N CYS A 103 -12.35 -4.38 2.83
CA CYS A 103 -11.74 -4.98 4.01
C CYS A 103 -11.28 -6.41 3.67
N ILE A 104 -9.97 -6.65 3.58
CA ILE A 104 -9.37 -7.97 3.31
C ILE A 104 -9.94 -9.07 4.23
N GLN A 105 -10.34 -8.75 5.47
CA GLN A 105 -10.95 -9.72 6.39
C GLN A 105 -12.45 -9.94 6.14
N CYS A 106 -13.19 -8.92 5.67
CA CYS A 106 -14.62 -9.02 5.36
C CYS A 106 -14.93 -9.38 3.89
N THR A 107 -13.91 -9.39 3.01
CA THR A 107 -14.16 -9.55 1.57
C THR A 107 -14.43 -11.02 1.24
N ASP A 108 -15.65 -11.27 0.79
CA ASP A 108 -16.17 -12.46 0.11
C ASP A 108 -15.05 -13.42 -0.40
N PRO A 109 -15.03 -14.71 -0.02
CA PRO A 109 -13.99 -15.67 -0.45
C PRO A 109 -13.75 -15.74 -1.97
N LYS A 110 -14.69 -15.25 -2.78
CA LYS A 110 -14.52 -15.07 -4.24
C LYS A 110 -13.48 -14.01 -4.63
N SER A 111 -13.28 -12.99 -3.80
CA SER A 111 -12.24 -11.97 -3.99
C SER A 111 -10.85 -12.54 -3.75
N PHE A 112 -10.67 -13.35 -2.71
CA PHE A 112 -9.46 -14.15 -2.48
C PHE A 112 -9.18 -15.11 -3.62
N ALA A 113 -10.21 -15.69 -4.25
CA ALA A 113 -10.01 -16.52 -5.43
C ALA A 113 -9.41 -15.75 -6.62
N LYS A 114 -9.69 -14.44 -6.77
CA LYS A 114 -9.06 -13.59 -7.80
C LYS A 114 -7.60 -13.28 -7.45
N VAL A 115 -7.32 -12.93 -6.20
CA VAL A 115 -5.93 -12.69 -5.71
C VAL A 115 -5.11 -13.98 -5.81
N GLY A 116 -5.67 -15.12 -5.42
CA GLY A 116 -5.04 -16.43 -5.56
C GLY A 116 -4.78 -16.83 -7.03
N LYS A 117 -5.67 -16.46 -7.96
CA LYS A 117 -5.41 -16.62 -9.41
C LYS A 117 -4.27 -15.73 -9.89
N ALA A 118 -4.19 -14.48 -9.40
CA ALA A 118 -3.10 -13.57 -9.73
C ALA A 118 -1.75 -14.07 -9.18
N LEU A 119 -1.73 -14.57 -7.94
CA LEU A 119 -0.54 -15.18 -7.34
C LEU A 119 -0.08 -16.42 -8.11
N LYS A 120 -0.99 -17.35 -8.45
CA LYS A 120 -0.64 -18.51 -9.30
C LYS A 120 -0.11 -18.11 -10.68
N SER A 121 -0.65 -17.04 -11.26
CA SER A 121 -0.13 -16.52 -12.53
C SER A 121 1.28 -15.92 -12.38
N LEU A 122 1.59 -15.29 -11.25
CA LEU A 122 2.93 -14.77 -10.94
C LEU A 122 3.91 -15.92 -10.71
N GLU A 123 3.54 -16.92 -9.93
CA GLU A 123 4.36 -18.12 -9.71
C GLU A 123 4.70 -18.82 -11.03
N ALA A 124 3.73 -18.96 -11.94
CA ALA A 124 3.98 -19.52 -13.27
C ALA A 124 4.97 -18.68 -14.09
N LYS A 125 4.88 -17.34 -14.01
CA LYS A 125 5.84 -16.42 -14.67
C LYS A 125 7.24 -16.57 -14.08
N TYR A 126 7.38 -16.61 -12.76
CA TYR A 126 8.67 -16.82 -12.09
C TYR A 126 9.27 -18.19 -12.41
N ALA A 127 8.47 -19.25 -12.45
CA ALA A 127 8.94 -20.57 -12.86
C ALA A 127 9.42 -20.57 -14.33
N THR A 128 8.75 -19.83 -15.21
CA THR A 128 9.16 -19.69 -16.61
C THR A 128 10.47 -18.89 -16.73
N LEU A 129 10.61 -17.82 -15.96
CA LEU A 129 11.85 -17.03 -15.89
C LEU A 129 13.00 -17.87 -15.34
N ALA A 130 12.79 -18.64 -14.28
CA ALA A 130 13.80 -19.53 -13.71
C ALA A 130 14.27 -20.60 -14.71
N LYS A 131 13.36 -21.16 -15.52
CA LYS A 131 13.72 -22.08 -16.61
C LYS A 131 14.56 -21.39 -17.68
N LYS A 132 14.16 -20.18 -18.12
CA LYS A 132 14.93 -19.39 -19.10
C LYS A 132 16.31 -19.01 -18.58
N GLU A 133 16.40 -18.63 -17.31
CA GLU A 133 17.67 -18.35 -16.66
C GLU A 133 18.56 -19.60 -16.63
N GLN A 134 18.01 -20.76 -16.27
CA GLN A 134 18.75 -22.02 -16.27
C GLN A 134 19.24 -22.41 -17.68
N GLU A 135 18.44 -22.16 -18.70
CA GLU A 135 18.81 -22.38 -20.10
C GLU A 135 19.91 -21.42 -20.56
N LEU A 136 19.81 -20.13 -20.24
CA LEU A 136 20.84 -19.13 -20.53
C LEU A 136 22.16 -19.41 -19.78
N ARG A 137 22.08 -19.93 -18.55
CA ARG A 137 23.25 -20.39 -17.78
C ARG A 137 23.91 -21.59 -18.44
N ARG A 138 23.14 -22.57 -18.94
CA ARG A 138 23.66 -23.72 -19.71
C ARG A 138 24.33 -23.29 -21.02
N MET A 139 23.80 -22.25 -21.66
CA MET A 139 24.39 -21.67 -22.87
C MET A 139 25.59 -20.74 -22.59
N HIS A 140 26.01 -20.59 -21.32
CA HIS A 140 27.08 -19.67 -20.89
C HIS A 140 26.89 -18.21 -21.36
N ALA A 141 25.63 -17.81 -21.61
CA ALA A 141 25.23 -16.48 -22.06
C ALA A 141 24.73 -15.59 -20.91
N PHE A 142 24.48 -16.18 -19.74
CA PHE A 142 24.06 -15.44 -18.56
C PHE A 142 25.27 -14.81 -17.84
N GLY A 143 25.26 -13.49 -17.65
CA GLY A 143 26.28 -12.77 -16.88
C GLY A 143 27.55 -12.34 -17.64
N LYS A 144 27.64 -12.57 -18.95
CA LYS A 144 28.68 -11.90 -19.77
C LYS A 144 28.15 -10.53 -20.17
N PRO A 145 28.72 -9.41 -19.69
CA PRO A 145 28.34 -8.09 -20.20
C PRO A 145 28.55 -8.12 -21.71
N GLN A 146 27.51 -7.80 -22.49
CA GLN A 146 27.70 -7.60 -23.91
C GLN A 146 28.72 -6.48 -24.05
N THR A 147 29.92 -6.85 -24.53
CA THR A 147 30.92 -5.87 -24.92
C THR A 147 30.28 -4.97 -25.98
N PRO A 148 30.28 -3.64 -25.80
CA PRO A 148 29.58 -2.69 -26.68
C PRO A 148 30.06 -2.73 -28.15
N ALA A 149 31.12 -3.48 -28.46
CA ALA A 149 31.64 -3.69 -29.81
C ALA A 149 30.66 -4.41 -30.76
N LEU A 150 29.75 -5.25 -30.26
CA LEU A 150 28.81 -5.99 -31.13
C LEU A 150 27.58 -5.17 -31.55
N LEU A 151 27.17 -4.16 -30.77
CA LEU A 151 26.09 -3.25 -31.17
C LEU A 151 26.55 -2.28 -32.28
N ALA A 152 27.84 -1.94 -32.33
CA ALA A 152 28.41 -1.08 -33.37
C ALA A 152 28.47 -1.77 -34.75
N ALA A 153 28.62 -3.10 -34.80
CA ALA A 153 28.69 -3.86 -36.05
C ALA A 153 27.33 -4.02 -36.74
N SER A 154 26.22 -3.98 -36.00
CA SER A 154 24.85 -4.12 -36.56
C SER A 154 24.26 -2.85 -37.17
N GLN A 155 24.94 -1.70 -37.08
CA GLN A 155 24.48 -0.44 -37.71
C GLN A 155 25.19 -0.10 -39.04
N GLN A 156 26.10 -0.94 -39.54
CA GLN A 156 27.00 -0.56 -40.65
C GLN A 156 26.66 -1.11 -42.05
N THR A 157 25.47 -1.68 -42.29
CA THR A 157 25.10 -2.16 -43.64
C THR A 157 24.20 -1.24 -44.48
N THR A 158 23.87 -0.02 -44.02
CA THR A 158 23.13 0.95 -44.86
C THR A 158 23.62 2.38 -44.66
N ALA A 159 24.83 2.69 -45.13
CA ALA A 159 25.23 4.08 -45.41
C ALA A 159 26.47 4.11 -46.31
N ALA A 160 26.26 3.89 -47.60
CA ALA A 160 27.23 4.27 -48.61
C ALA A 160 27.18 5.80 -48.80
N SER A 161 28.36 6.40 -48.86
CA SER A 161 28.68 7.73 -49.38
C SER A 161 28.23 8.94 -48.55
N GLN A 162 29.15 9.45 -47.73
CA GLN A 162 29.70 10.82 -47.87
C GLN A 162 30.88 11.07 -46.92
N GLN A 163 31.95 11.63 -47.49
CA GLN A 163 33.20 12.05 -46.84
C GLN A 163 33.06 13.41 -46.10
N PRO A 164 34.04 13.80 -45.25
CA PRO A 164 33.88 14.69 -44.09
C PRO A 164 34.26 16.18 -44.35
N PRO A 165 34.15 17.05 -43.32
CA PRO A 165 35.41 17.47 -42.67
C PRO A 165 35.36 17.72 -41.14
N ALA A 166 36.49 17.38 -40.50
CA ALA A 166 37.31 18.15 -39.56
C ALA A 166 36.79 18.78 -38.23
N GLU A 167 37.47 18.35 -37.15
CA GLU A 167 38.09 19.15 -36.06
C GLU A 167 37.41 19.36 -34.67
N GLN A 168 38.03 18.71 -33.66
CA GLN A 168 38.52 19.23 -32.35
C GLN A 168 37.57 19.29 -31.11
N PRO A 169 38.08 19.36 -29.85
CA PRO A 169 38.24 18.18 -28.99
C PRO A 169 37.55 18.31 -27.61
N ALA A 170 37.41 17.21 -26.85
CA ALA A 170 36.98 17.27 -25.45
C ALA A 170 37.78 16.33 -24.54
N SER A 171 38.59 16.99 -23.72
CA SER A 171 39.11 16.72 -22.38
C SER A 171 38.88 15.36 -21.71
N GLN A 172 40.01 14.75 -21.33
CA GLN A 172 40.17 13.72 -20.32
C GLN A 172 39.93 14.26 -18.90
N CYS A 173 39.23 13.50 -18.07
CA CYS A 173 39.41 13.51 -16.61
C CYS A 173 39.42 12.06 -16.11
N ASN A 174 40.55 11.65 -15.52
CA ASN A 174 40.78 10.37 -14.86
C ASN A 174 40.06 10.31 -13.50
N SER A 175 39.47 9.17 -13.16
CA SER A 175 39.09 8.82 -11.79
C SER A 175 40.06 7.78 -11.23
N GLY A 176 40.81 8.21 -10.20
CA GLY A 176 41.71 7.36 -9.43
C GLY A 176 40.99 6.61 -8.31
N GLN A 177 41.15 5.30 -8.30
CA GLN A 177 41.81 4.53 -7.22
C GLN A 177 41.44 4.87 -5.76
N CYS A 178 40.76 3.94 -5.08
CA CYS A 178 40.80 3.82 -3.62
C CYS A 178 41.11 2.36 -3.21
N GLY A 179 42.19 2.19 -2.43
CA GLY A 179 42.59 0.95 -1.73
C GLY A 179 41.68 0.71 -0.52
N SER A 180 41.46 -0.52 -0.02
CA SER A 180 42.38 -1.55 0.50
C SER A 180 43.18 -1.14 1.76
N GLY A 181 42.78 -1.72 2.89
CA GLY A 181 43.45 -1.70 4.21
C GLY A 181 42.47 -1.33 5.32
N ALA A 182 42.45 -1.92 6.52
CA ALA A 182 43.28 -2.93 7.13
C ALA A 182 42.59 -3.47 8.40
N SER A 183 43.05 -4.64 8.80
CA SER A 183 42.78 -5.40 10.02
C SER A 183 43.11 -4.65 11.33
N GLY A 184 42.40 -4.94 12.42
CA GLY A 184 42.74 -4.45 13.75
C GLY A 184 42.04 -5.14 14.93
N HIS A 185 42.81 -5.98 15.62
CA HIS A 185 42.78 -6.45 17.02
C HIS A 185 41.54 -6.40 17.93
N PHE A 186 41.24 -7.60 18.44
CA PHE A 186 40.40 -7.97 19.57
C PHE A 186 41.12 -7.74 20.91
N HIS A 187 40.52 -6.99 21.84
CA HIS A 187 40.99 -6.89 23.23
C HIS A 187 39.82 -7.19 24.20
N GLN A 188 39.97 -8.25 25.00
CA GLN A 188 39.12 -8.51 26.17
C GLN A 188 39.55 -7.61 27.33
N GLY A 189 38.59 -6.92 27.95
CA GLY A 189 38.79 -6.13 29.16
C GLY A 189 37.59 -6.24 30.11
N ARG A 190 37.84 -6.81 31.29
CA ARG A 190 36.93 -6.90 32.45
C ARG A 190 36.79 -5.55 33.17
N GLY A 191 35.57 -5.18 33.54
CA GLY A 191 35.25 -4.81 34.94
C GLY A 191 34.88 -3.36 35.28
N ALA A 192 33.72 -3.25 35.96
CA ALA A 192 33.35 -2.37 37.08
C ALA A 192 32.59 -1.04 36.84
N ALA A 193 31.29 -1.13 37.20
CA ALA A 193 30.51 -0.27 38.10
C ALA A 193 30.09 1.18 37.73
N ALA A 194 28.75 1.31 37.63
CA ALA A 194 27.89 2.35 38.21
C ALA A 194 27.87 3.77 37.59
N ALA A 195 26.79 4.08 36.86
CA ALA A 195 25.93 5.23 37.13
C ALA A 195 24.64 5.14 36.30
N ALA A 196 23.55 5.62 36.88
CA ALA A 196 22.19 5.52 36.37
C ALA A 196 21.97 6.22 35.01
N GLY A 197 21.38 5.48 34.08
CA GLY A 197 20.77 5.98 32.85
C GLY A 197 19.97 4.83 32.24
N ALA A 198 18.67 5.03 32.01
CA ALA A 198 17.81 4.04 31.38
C ALA A 198 18.23 3.86 29.91
N GLY A 199 19.24 3.02 29.68
CA GLY A 199 19.66 2.56 28.37
C GLY A 199 19.05 1.19 28.07
N TYR A 200 18.44 1.05 26.89
CA TYR A 200 18.01 -0.23 26.37
C TYR A 200 19.25 -1.00 25.88
N GLY A 201 19.90 -1.75 26.78
CA GLY A 201 21.08 -2.55 26.46
C GLY A 201 20.71 -3.90 25.86
N ALA A 202 21.29 -4.25 24.72
CA ALA A 202 21.17 -5.57 24.06
C ALA A 202 22.17 -6.58 24.66
N GLY A 203 22.27 -6.65 25.98
CA GLY A 203 23.18 -7.55 26.68
C GLY A 203 22.62 -8.96 26.80
N ALA A 204 23.12 -9.88 25.98
CA ALA A 204 23.12 -11.34 26.16
C ALA A 204 21.76 -11.99 26.55
N VAL A 205 20.91 -12.26 25.55
CA VAL A 205 19.84 -13.26 25.67
C VAL A 205 20.47 -14.67 25.57
N SER A 206 21.31 -15.03 26.54
CA SER A 206 21.82 -16.39 26.67
C SER A 206 21.04 -17.13 27.75
N GLY A 207 20.02 -17.87 27.30
CA GLY A 207 19.50 -19.08 27.96
C GLY A 207 19.14 -18.95 29.45
N GLY A 208 18.10 -18.19 29.77
CA GLY A 208 17.46 -18.23 31.08
C GLY A 208 15.95 -18.32 30.89
N ALA A 209 15.35 -19.43 31.31
CA ALA A 209 13.92 -19.68 31.22
C ALA A 209 13.11 -18.66 32.05
N CYS A 210 12.72 -17.57 31.42
CA CYS A 210 11.59 -16.72 31.84
C CYS A 210 10.46 -16.88 30.82
N SER A 211 9.86 -18.07 30.83
CA SER A 211 8.58 -18.34 30.19
C SER A 211 7.46 -17.67 30.99
N ALA A 212 7.00 -16.51 30.54
CA ALA A 212 5.59 -16.10 30.59
C ALA A 212 5.42 -14.73 29.91
N GLY A 213 5.03 -14.73 28.63
CA GLY A 213 4.38 -13.56 28.01
C GLY A 213 5.17 -12.79 26.95
N VAL A 214 6.32 -13.27 26.46
CA VAL A 214 6.90 -12.72 25.22
C VAL A 214 6.16 -13.37 24.06
N ASP A 215 5.45 -12.56 23.27
CA ASP A 215 4.62 -12.99 22.15
C ASP A 215 5.35 -14.03 21.29
N ALA A 216 4.71 -15.19 21.09
CA ALA A 216 5.26 -16.35 20.36
C ALA A 216 5.47 -16.11 18.86
N ASN A 217 5.48 -14.85 18.41
CA ASN A 217 5.54 -14.45 17.00
C ASN A 217 6.91 -13.92 16.56
N MET A 218 7.91 -13.82 17.46
CA MET A 218 9.24 -13.38 17.06
C MET A 218 10.00 -14.55 16.40
N THR A 219 10.26 -14.44 15.10
CA THR A 219 10.99 -15.46 14.36
C THR A 219 12.50 -15.29 14.52
N ALA A 220 13.28 -16.34 14.24
CA ALA A 220 14.73 -16.25 14.21
C ALA A 220 15.25 -15.20 13.19
N ALA A 221 14.47 -14.95 12.13
CA ALA A 221 14.79 -13.91 11.15
C ALA A 221 14.66 -12.51 11.75
N ASP A 222 13.63 -12.28 12.59
CA ASP A 222 13.42 -10.98 13.25
C ASP A 222 14.56 -10.66 14.23
N VAL A 223 15.04 -11.68 14.97
CA VAL A 223 16.19 -11.53 15.86
C VAL A 223 17.47 -11.20 15.07
N ALA A 224 17.68 -11.84 13.92
CA ALA A 224 18.82 -11.57 13.05
C ALA A 224 18.75 -10.16 12.45
N ASN A 225 17.57 -9.73 11.99
CA ASN A 225 17.33 -8.40 11.46
C ASN A 225 17.53 -7.32 12.53
N PHE A 226 17.01 -7.53 13.73
CA PHE A 226 17.23 -6.62 14.85
C PHE A 226 18.71 -6.52 15.20
N SER A 227 19.42 -7.65 15.24
CA SER A 227 20.86 -7.65 15.49
C SER A 227 21.61 -6.86 14.42
N HIS A 228 21.30 -7.07 13.14
CA HIS A 228 21.92 -6.30 12.05
C HIS A 228 21.64 -4.80 12.17
N TYR A 229 20.38 -4.42 12.45
CA TYR A 229 20.01 -3.02 12.69
C TYR A 229 20.79 -2.43 13.87
N PHE A 230 20.83 -3.14 15.00
CA PHE A 230 21.53 -2.71 16.21
C PHE A 230 23.01 -2.40 15.92
N HIS A 231 23.72 -3.31 15.25
CA HIS A 231 25.13 -3.09 14.88
C HIS A 231 25.32 -1.95 13.87
N SER A 232 24.32 -1.64 13.05
CA SER A 232 24.38 -0.50 12.12
C SER A 232 24.20 0.85 12.82
N VAL A 233 23.48 0.87 13.94
CA VAL A 233 23.17 2.09 14.71
C VAL A 233 24.18 2.34 15.81
N ASP A 234 24.64 1.29 16.51
CA ASP A 234 25.69 1.37 17.52
C ASP A 234 27.07 1.50 16.85
N THR A 235 27.36 2.72 16.39
CA THR A 235 28.64 3.06 15.76
C THR A 235 29.82 3.00 16.74
N SER A 236 29.54 3.09 18.03
CA SER A 236 30.53 3.03 19.10
C SER A 236 30.92 1.59 19.49
N ASN A 237 30.04 0.62 19.17
CA ASN A 237 30.16 -0.79 19.52
C ASN A 237 30.34 -1.03 21.02
N ASP A 238 29.71 -0.18 21.85
CA ASP A 238 29.73 -0.30 23.31
C ASP A 238 28.55 -1.15 23.84
N GLY A 239 27.67 -1.60 22.95
CA GLY A 239 26.49 -2.40 23.28
C GLY A 239 25.29 -1.56 23.70
N PHE A 240 25.34 -0.23 23.54
CA PHE A 240 24.27 0.70 23.85
C PHE A 240 24.07 1.69 22.71
N ILE A 241 22.80 1.99 22.39
CA ILE A 241 22.49 3.04 21.42
C ILE A 241 22.36 4.37 22.17
N SER A 242 23.30 5.28 21.95
CA SER A 242 23.21 6.64 22.48
C SER A 242 22.09 7.44 21.80
N ALA A 243 21.57 8.48 22.46
CA ALA A 243 20.56 9.37 21.86
C ALA A 243 21.05 10.04 20.57
N ALA A 244 22.36 10.29 20.45
CA ALA A 244 22.97 10.86 19.26
C ALA A 244 23.03 9.85 18.10
N GLU A 245 23.28 8.58 18.38
CA GLU A 245 23.23 7.50 17.39
C GLU A 245 21.81 7.22 16.92
N LEU A 246 20.87 7.14 17.85
CA LEU A 246 19.45 6.97 17.52
C LEU A 246 18.97 8.10 16.60
N LYS A 247 19.28 9.37 16.94
CA LYS A 247 18.92 10.52 16.12
C LYS A 247 19.54 10.46 14.72
N ARG A 248 20.79 10.02 14.59
CA ARG A 248 21.45 9.84 13.28
C ARG A 248 20.78 8.73 12.46
N ALA A 249 20.46 7.60 13.09
CA ALA A 249 19.77 6.50 12.44
C ALA A 249 18.36 6.91 11.96
N THR A 250 17.59 7.61 12.78
CA THR A 250 16.27 8.11 12.40
C THR A 250 16.36 9.07 11.21
N LEU A 251 17.32 10.02 11.22
CA LEU A 251 17.53 10.93 10.09
C LEU A 251 17.93 10.20 8.81
N ALA A 252 18.73 9.14 8.91
CA ALA A 252 19.11 8.33 7.74
C ALA A 252 17.90 7.60 7.14
N VAL A 253 17.03 7.05 8.00
CA VAL A 253 15.77 6.39 7.58
C VAL A 253 14.82 7.40 6.92
N GLU A 254 14.65 8.59 7.50
CA GLU A 254 13.85 9.67 6.92
C GLU A 254 14.39 10.11 5.56
N GLN A 255 15.72 10.24 5.40
CA GLN A 255 16.34 10.57 4.12
C GLN A 255 16.14 9.47 3.09
N GLN A 256 16.25 8.20 3.49
CA GLN A 256 15.99 7.07 2.58
C GLN A 256 14.54 7.07 2.12
N HIS A 257 13.57 7.24 3.02
CA HIS A 257 12.16 7.36 2.65
C HIS A 257 11.91 8.54 1.71
N ALA A 258 12.53 9.70 1.95
CA ALA A 258 12.40 10.85 1.06
C ALA A 258 12.94 10.58 -0.35
N LEU A 259 14.02 9.80 -0.49
CA LEU A 259 14.56 9.38 -1.79
C LEU A 259 13.62 8.38 -2.47
N GLU A 260 13.13 7.38 -1.75
CA GLU A 260 12.17 6.40 -2.26
C GLU A 260 10.88 7.09 -2.74
N ASP A 261 10.34 8.03 -1.97
CA ASP A 261 9.15 8.80 -2.35
C ASP A 261 9.39 9.64 -3.61
N ALA A 262 10.58 10.22 -3.75
CA ALA A 262 10.96 10.96 -4.96
C ALA A 262 11.03 10.03 -6.19
N GLU A 263 11.59 8.82 -6.03
CA GLU A 263 11.62 7.81 -7.09
C GLU A 263 10.22 7.28 -7.46
N TYR A 264 9.36 7.04 -6.47
CA TYR A 264 7.97 6.67 -6.74
C TYR A 264 7.22 7.79 -7.46
N ALA A 265 7.47 9.05 -7.10
CA ALA A 265 6.86 10.20 -7.77
C ALA A 265 7.33 10.34 -9.22
N THR A 266 8.61 10.09 -9.53
CA THR A 266 9.11 10.12 -10.91
C THR A 266 8.53 8.97 -11.73
N GLN A 267 8.54 7.74 -11.21
CA GLN A 267 7.94 6.58 -11.87
C GLN A 267 6.44 6.78 -12.13
N ALA A 268 5.71 7.35 -11.16
CA ALA A 268 4.29 7.65 -11.32
C ALA A 268 4.03 8.71 -12.43
N ARG A 269 4.91 9.71 -12.57
CA ARG A 269 4.82 10.69 -13.66
C ARG A 269 5.10 10.05 -15.02
N GLU A 270 6.13 9.22 -15.12
CA GLU A 270 6.48 8.50 -16.34
C GLU A 270 5.37 7.53 -16.77
N ALA A 271 4.79 6.78 -15.82
CA ALA A 271 3.66 5.90 -16.08
C ALA A 271 2.43 6.67 -16.58
N ARG A 272 2.13 7.83 -15.99
CA ARG A 272 1.04 8.71 -16.47
C ARG A 272 1.31 9.26 -17.86
N ALA A 273 2.55 9.64 -18.17
CA ALA A 273 2.94 10.10 -19.50
C ALA A 273 2.78 8.98 -20.55
N ALA A 274 3.23 7.75 -20.23
CA ALA A 274 3.10 6.59 -21.09
C ALA A 274 1.63 6.18 -21.32
N LEU A 275 0.78 6.31 -20.30
CA LEU A 275 -0.66 6.09 -20.46
C LEU A 275 -1.31 7.16 -21.34
N ALA A 276 -0.87 8.42 -21.21
CA ALA A 276 -1.36 9.51 -22.05
C ALA A 276 -0.98 9.33 -23.52
N THR A 277 0.26 8.92 -23.81
CA THR A 277 0.69 8.61 -25.19
C THR A 277 -0.08 7.41 -25.75
N GLY A 278 -0.20 6.32 -24.99
CA GLY A 278 -0.97 5.15 -25.41
C GLY A 278 -2.46 5.45 -25.65
N ALA A 279 -3.06 6.34 -24.86
CA ALA A 279 -4.44 6.79 -25.07
C ALA A 279 -4.59 7.63 -26.36
N ALA A 280 -3.59 8.45 -26.70
CA ALA A 280 -3.58 9.22 -27.94
C ALA A 280 -3.46 8.32 -29.18
N GLU A 281 -2.55 7.35 -29.16
CA GLU A 281 -2.37 6.37 -30.24
C GLU A 281 -3.64 5.53 -30.46
N LEU A 282 -4.29 5.11 -29.37
CA LEU A 282 -5.54 4.33 -29.44
C LEU A 282 -6.66 5.17 -30.08
N LYS A 283 -6.75 6.47 -29.73
CA LYS A 283 -7.71 7.39 -30.33
C LYS A 283 -7.45 7.59 -31.83
N GLU A 284 -6.20 7.70 -32.25
CA GLU A 284 -5.82 7.80 -33.67
C GLU A 284 -6.20 6.54 -34.45
N LEU A 285 -5.92 5.35 -33.90
CA LEU A 285 -6.33 4.07 -34.49
C LEU A 285 -7.85 3.94 -34.62
N GLN A 286 -8.60 4.37 -33.60
CA GLN A 286 -10.07 4.39 -33.66
C GLN A 286 -10.58 5.31 -34.77
N GLN A 287 -10.00 6.50 -34.92
CA GLN A 287 -10.35 7.42 -36.01
C GLN A 287 -10.04 6.83 -37.38
N MET A 288 -8.87 6.19 -37.56
CA MET A 288 -8.52 5.52 -38.81
C MET A 288 -9.49 4.37 -39.16
N LEU A 289 -9.89 3.57 -38.17
CA LEU A 289 -10.88 2.51 -38.36
C LEU A 289 -12.25 3.07 -38.73
N GLN A 290 -12.67 4.19 -38.13
CA GLN A 290 -13.91 4.86 -38.47
C GLN A 290 -13.89 5.40 -39.91
N GLN A 291 -12.82 6.08 -40.32
CA GLN A 291 -12.64 6.57 -41.69
C GLN A 291 -12.68 5.42 -42.71
N LYS A 292 -12.04 4.27 -42.41
CA LYS A 292 -12.09 3.08 -43.28
C LYS A 292 -13.50 2.51 -43.39
N ARG A 293 -14.28 2.50 -42.30
CA ARG A 293 -15.69 2.06 -42.31
C ARG A 293 -16.55 3.00 -43.17
N GLU A 294 -16.38 4.30 -43.02
CA GLU A 294 -17.09 5.31 -43.80
C GLU A 294 -16.73 5.24 -45.29
N ALA A 295 -15.46 5.08 -45.64
CA ALA A 295 -15.00 4.89 -47.01
C ALA A 295 -15.60 3.61 -47.64
N LYS A 296 -15.61 2.50 -46.89
CA LYS A 296 -16.24 1.24 -47.33
C LYS A 296 -17.74 1.38 -47.53
N ALA A 297 -18.44 2.09 -46.64
CA ALA A 297 -19.87 2.37 -46.79
C ALA A 297 -20.15 3.22 -48.04
N ARG A 298 -19.35 4.26 -48.29
CA ARG A 298 -19.46 5.09 -49.51
C ARG A 298 -19.23 4.28 -50.79
N ALA A 299 -18.26 3.37 -50.79
CA ALA A 299 -17.99 2.50 -51.94
C ALA A 299 -19.16 1.54 -52.25
N GLN A 300 -19.90 1.08 -51.24
CA GLN A 300 -21.07 0.20 -51.43
C GLN A 300 -22.30 0.93 -51.98
N VAL A 301 -22.43 2.22 -51.69
CA VAL A 301 -23.57 3.04 -52.16
C VAL A 301 -23.35 3.60 -53.58
N ALA A 302 -22.14 3.45 -54.14
CA ALA A 302 -21.84 3.90 -55.49
C ALA A 302 -22.79 3.21 -56.51
N PRO A 303 -23.69 3.98 -57.18
CA PRO A 303 -24.67 3.39 -58.05
C PRO A 303 -23.97 2.70 -59.22
N LEU A 304 -24.29 1.43 -59.42
CA LEU A 304 -23.84 0.67 -60.60
C LEU A 304 -24.10 1.52 -61.85
N PRO A 305 -23.10 1.68 -62.74
CA PRO A 305 -23.27 2.47 -63.95
C PRO A 305 -24.47 1.93 -64.69
N ARG A 306 -25.53 2.75 -64.80
CA ARG A 306 -26.75 2.40 -65.53
C ARG A 306 -26.32 2.01 -66.93
N GLY A 307 -26.38 0.70 -67.21
CA GLY A 307 -25.99 0.12 -68.49
C GLY A 307 -26.58 0.95 -69.63
N GLY A 308 -25.69 1.38 -70.52
CA GLY A 308 -26.04 2.23 -71.65
C GLY A 308 -27.26 1.70 -72.38
N ARG A 309 -28.27 2.56 -72.53
CA ARG A 309 -29.38 2.34 -73.47
C ARG A 309 -28.76 1.97 -74.82
N ARG A 310 -28.98 0.72 -75.23
CA ARG A 310 -28.75 0.28 -76.61
C ARG A 310 -29.54 1.22 -77.51
N THR A 311 -28.83 1.96 -78.35
CA THR A 311 -29.43 2.73 -79.44
C THR A 311 -30.13 1.77 -80.40
N PRO A 312 -31.37 2.07 -80.81
CA PRO A 312 -32.04 1.28 -81.84
C PRO A 312 -31.34 1.52 -83.19
N ARG A 313 -30.97 0.42 -83.83
CA ARG A 313 -30.36 0.38 -85.16
C ARG A 313 -31.49 0.55 -86.19
N ASN A 314 -31.64 1.76 -86.74
CA ASN A 314 -32.57 2.02 -87.84
C ASN A 314 -32.11 1.29 -89.11
N ARG A 315 -33.07 0.68 -89.80
CA ARG A 315 -32.95 0.04 -91.10
C ARG A 315 -33.95 0.71 -92.04
#